data_AF-A0A9Q1QXJ9-F1
#
_entry.id   AF-A0A9Q1QXJ9-F1
#
_cell.length_a   1.000
_cell.length_b   1.000
_cell.length_c   1.000
_cell.angle_alpha   90.00
_cell.angle_beta   90.00
_cell.angle_gamma   90.00
#
_symmetry.space_group_name_H-M   'P 1'
#
loop_
_entity.id
_entity.type
_entity.pdbx_description
1 polymer ?
#
loop_
_entity_poly.entity_id
_entity_poly.type
_entity_poly.pdbx_seq_one_letter_code
_entity_poly.pdbx_strand_id
1 'polypeptide(L)'
;MLARGRKVAGKGETVAAHYAFGPLEDDLIIKHRLLTRTTTTRGEPPLKKLQKKFTAFASEVEKEADNYCDCERLAKAFLQELNTFEIPLLKSKAVIDANLREKENFNDLKDEINAQILQAQADIEDLKRQLEESKIERQHKEECEAIRKLVAMQPPRSETQKVITELEKEIAKLGAENTASSRTLELRKKQFALLLHVVDELQNTIEEEQRSLMEELRNAVDDHNKSGVEDASGVPEAMAVD
;
A
#
# COMPACT_ATOMS: atom_id res chain seq x y z
N MET A 1 6.13 30.25 -16.36
CA MET A 1 5.19 29.75 -17.39
C MET A 1 3.78 29.85 -16.84
N LEU A 2 2.96 30.73 -17.42
CA LEU A 2 1.59 31.01 -16.99
C LEU A 2 0.63 30.09 -17.75
N ALA A 3 0.15 29.03 -17.11
CA ALA A 3 -0.89 28.17 -17.67
C ALA A 3 -2.26 28.82 -17.43
N ARG A 4 -2.82 29.41 -18.48
CA ARG A 4 -4.20 29.94 -18.51
C ARG A 4 -5.20 28.81 -18.25
N GLY A 5 -5.97 28.95 -17.16
CA GLY A 5 -7.15 28.13 -16.89
C GLY A 5 -8.20 28.30 -17.98
N ARG A 6 -8.53 27.21 -18.67
CA ARG A 6 -9.60 27.13 -19.66
C ARG A 6 -10.95 27.08 -18.92
N LYS A 7 -11.66 28.20 -18.85
CA LYS A 7 -13.08 28.21 -18.48
C LYS A 7 -13.87 27.46 -19.55
N VAL A 8 -14.39 26.28 -19.20
CA VAL A 8 -15.45 25.62 -19.96
C VAL A 8 -16.74 26.38 -19.67
N ALA A 9 -17.18 27.19 -20.63
CA ALA A 9 -18.51 27.77 -20.62
C ALA A 9 -19.49 26.62 -20.88
N GLY A 10 -20.19 26.18 -19.84
CA GLY A 10 -21.34 25.29 -19.97
C GLY A 10 -22.43 26.02 -20.73
N LYS A 11 -22.51 25.79 -22.05
CA LYS A 11 -23.68 26.11 -22.86
C LYS A 11 -24.74 25.03 -22.60
N GLY A 12 -25.33 25.09 -21.41
CA GLY A 12 -26.63 24.49 -21.11
C GLY A 12 -27.73 25.45 -21.52
N GLU A 13 -27.70 25.92 -22.77
CA GLU A 13 -28.87 26.58 -23.36
C GLU A 13 -29.69 25.46 -23.97
N THR A 14 -30.66 24.96 -23.19
CA THR A 14 -31.82 24.29 -23.76
C THR A 14 -32.42 25.27 -24.76
N VAL A 15 -32.16 25.07 -26.04
CA VAL A 15 -32.86 25.76 -27.12
C VAL A 15 -34.30 25.28 -27.03
N ALA A 16 -35.07 25.92 -26.15
CA ALA A 16 -36.51 25.79 -26.13
C ALA A 16 -36.96 26.36 -27.47
N ALA A 17 -37.17 25.48 -28.44
CA ALA A 17 -37.76 25.86 -29.71
C ALA A 17 -39.05 26.61 -29.40
N HIS A 18 -39.10 27.89 -29.78
CA HIS A 18 -40.30 28.72 -29.68
C HIS A 18 -41.32 28.16 -30.67
N TYR A 19 -42.09 27.17 -30.23
CA TYR A 19 -43.23 26.68 -30.95
C TYR A 19 -44.37 27.71 -30.83
N ALA A 20 -45.08 27.95 -31.94
CA ALA A 20 -46.20 28.90 -31.99
C ALA A 20 -47.42 28.40 -31.19
N PHE A 21 -47.46 27.10 -30.87
CA PHE A 21 -48.47 26.46 -30.03
C PHE A 21 -47.78 25.56 -28.98
N GLY A 22 -48.53 25.13 -27.96
CA GLY A 22 -47.99 24.19 -26.97
C GLY A 22 -47.68 22.83 -27.60
N PRO A 23 -46.72 22.03 -27.08
CA PRO A 23 -46.30 20.76 -27.70
C PRO A 23 -47.45 19.78 -27.97
N LEU A 24 -48.43 19.72 -27.06
CA LEU A 24 -49.63 18.88 -27.21
C LEU A 24 -50.59 19.40 -28.28
N GLU A 25 -50.71 20.72 -28.43
CA GLU A 25 -51.55 21.34 -29.45
C GLU A 25 -50.89 21.24 -30.83
N ASP A 26 -49.57 21.41 -30.90
CA ASP A 26 -48.77 21.21 -32.10
C ASP A 26 -48.88 19.79 -32.63
N ASP A 27 -48.78 18.77 -31.77
CA ASP A 27 -48.93 17.37 -32.18
C ASP A 27 -50.32 17.10 -32.76
N LEU A 28 -51.37 17.69 -32.18
CA LEU A 28 -52.73 17.58 -32.72
C LEU A 28 -52.87 18.28 -34.07
N ILE A 29 -52.29 19.47 -34.22
CA ILE A 29 -52.30 20.25 -35.48
C ILE A 29 -51.52 19.49 -36.57
N ILE A 30 -50.34 18.97 -36.24
CA ILE A 30 -49.48 18.20 -37.15
C ILE A 30 -50.20 16.90 -37.57
N LYS A 31 -50.77 16.16 -36.61
CA LYS A 31 -51.56 14.95 -36.88
C LYS A 31 -52.74 15.26 -37.80
N HIS A 32 -53.51 16.31 -37.51
CA HIS A 32 -54.63 16.72 -38.34
C HIS A 32 -54.18 17.09 -39.76
N ARG A 33 -53.09 17.83 -39.90
CA ARG A 33 -52.50 18.23 -41.19
C ARG A 33 -51.96 17.04 -42.00
N LEU A 34 -51.35 16.06 -41.36
CA LEU A 34 -50.85 14.83 -41.98
C LEU A 34 -52.01 13.94 -42.48
N LEU A 35 -53.05 13.76 -41.65
CA LEU A 35 -54.20 12.92 -41.97
C LEU A 35 -55.08 13.54 -43.07
N THR A 36 -55.36 14.84 -42.99
CA THR A 36 -56.24 15.53 -43.94
C THR A 36 -55.51 16.03 -45.18
N ARG A 37 -54.17 16.10 -45.14
CA ARG A 37 -53.30 16.68 -46.19
C ARG A 37 -53.81 18.05 -46.68
N THR A 38 -54.37 18.83 -45.75
CA THR A 38 -54.98 20.15 -45.99
C THR A 38 -54.01 21.17 -46.58
N THR A 39 -52.70 20.94 -46.45
CA THR A 39 -51.67 21.72 -47.13
C THR A 39 -50.91 20.84 -48.12
N THR A 40 -51.33 20.81 -49.37
CA THR A 40 -50.51 20.27 -50.47
C THR A 40 -49.87 21.45 -51.19
N THR A 41 -48.57 21.42 -51.45
CA THR A 41 -47.81 22.51 -52.11
C THR A 41 -48.20 22.71 -53.57
N ARG A 42 -48.91 21.76 -54.19
CA ARG A 42 -49.50 21.85 -55.52
C ARG A 42 -50.83 21.09 -55.60
N GLY A 43 -51.90 21.79 -55.96
CA GLY A 43 -53.21 21.19 -56.26
C GLY A 43 -54.22 21.26 -55.12
N GLU A 44 -55.43 20.78 -55.40
CA GLU A 44 -56.53 20.71 -54.44
C GLU A 44 -56.28 19.62 -53.38
N PRO A 45 -56.54 19.87 -52.07
CA PRO A 45 -56.38 18.86 -51.04
C PRO A 45 -57.17 17.57 -51.38
N PRO A 46 -56.55 16.39 -51.24
CA PRO A 46 -57.18 15.11 -51.63
C PRO A 46 -58.57 14.90 -51.00
N LEU A 47 -58.73 15.26 -49.72
CA LEU A 47 -60.02 15.16 -49.02
C LEU A 47 -61.08 16.10 -49.63
N LYS A 48 -60.70 17.32 -50.02
CA LYS A 48 -61.60 18.30 -50.64
C LYS A 48 -62.00 17.87 -52.05
N LYS A 49 -61.07 17.29 -52.80
CA LYS A 49 -61.33 16.70 -54.13
C LYS A 49 -62.29 15.52 -54.04
N LEU A 50 -62.10 14.62 -53.07
CA LEU A 50 -63.01 13.52 -52.78
C LEU A 50 -64.41 14.02 -52.40
N GLN A 51 -64.49 15.01 -51.50
CA GLN A 51 -65.75 15.64 -51.09
C GLN A 51 -66.50 16.23 -52.30
N LYS A 52 -65.83 16.94 -53.20
CA LYS A 52 -66.45 17.48 -54.41
C LYS A 52 -67.04 16.39 -55.32
N LYS A 53 -66.32 15.27 -55.48
CA LYS A 53 -66.81 14.12 -56.28
C LYS A 53 -68.02 13.45 -55.63
N PHE A 54 -68.00 13.32 -54.30
CA PHE A 54 -69.15 12.82 -53.54
C PHE A 54 -70.37 13.73 -53.69
N THR A 55 -70.23 15.04 -53.45
CA THR A 55 -71.34 15.99 -53.56
C THR A 55 -71.88 16.05 -55.00
N ALA A 56 -71.02 16.00 -56.02
CA ALA A 56 -71.47 15.96 -57.41
C ALA A 56 -72.30 14.72 -57.73
N PHE A 57 -71.91 13.55 -57.21
CA PHE A 57 -72.69 12.33 -57.36
C PHE A 57 -74.03 12.42 -56.59
N ALA A 58 -74.00 12.84 -55.32
CA ALA A 58 -75.21 12.97 -54.50
C ALA A 58 -76.23 13.93 -55.12
N SER A 59 -75.78 15.10 -55.58
CA SER A 59 -76.66 16.08 -56.23
C SER A 59 -77.20 15.63 -57.59
N GLU A 60 -76.55 14.71 -58.30
CA GLU A 60 -77.08 14.15 -59.54
C GLU A 60 -78.16 13.10 -59.27
N VAL A 61 -77.99 12.31 -58.20
CA VAL A 61 -78.97 11.31 -57.73
C VAL A 61 -80.23 11.97 -57.17
N GLU A 62 -80.11 13.15 -56.56
CA GLU A 62 -81.25 13.93 -56.03
C GLU A 62 -82.13 14.56 -57.13
N LYS A 63 -81.67 14.59 -58.38
CA LYS A 63 -82.50 15.05 -59.50
C LYS A 63 -83.49 13.94 -59.86
N GLU A 64 -84.78 14.22 -59.74
CA GLU A 64 -85.87 13.32 -60.18
C GLU A 64 -85.99 13.29 -61.72
N ALA A 65 -84.92 12.87 -62.40
CA ALA A 65 -84.84 12.76 -63.86
C ALA A 65 -84.35 11.34 -64.28
N ASP A 66 -84.54 10.96 -65.55
CA ASP A 66 -83.96 9.73 -66.11
C ASP A 66 -82.49 9.95 -66.51
N ASN A 67 -81.61 10.13 -65.51
CA ASN A 67 -80.18 10.47 -65.67
C ASN A 67 -79.23 9.35 -65.20
N TYR A 68 -79.65 8.08 -65.33
CA TYR A 68 -78.91 6.88 -64.89
C TYR A 68 -77.45 6.83 -65.39
N CYS A 69 -77.21 7.16 -66.66
CA CYS A 69 -75.87 7.14 -67.26
C CYS A 69 -74.89 8.13 -66.59
N ASP A 70 -75.38 9.31 -66.20
CA ASP A 70 -74.57 10.31 -65.52
C ASP A 70 -74.32 9.96 -64.05
N CYS A 71 -75.33 9.40 -63.37
CA CYS A 71 -75.18 8.85 -62.03
C CYS A 71 -74.12 7.73 -62.00
N GLU A 72 -74.14 6.79 -62.94
CA GLU A 72 -73.15 5.72 -63.02
C GLU A 72 -71.73 6.26 -63.27
N ARG A 73 -71.58 7.23 -64.18
CA ARG A 73 -70.30 7.89 -64.47
C ARG A 73 -69.74 8.61 -63.25
N LEU A 74 -70.58 9.35 -62.52
CA LEU A 74 -70.18 10.07 -61.30
C LEU A 74 -69.86 9.11 -60.16
N ALA A 75 -70.59 8.00 -60.00
CA ALA A 75 -70.29 6.95 -59.03
C ALA A 75 -68.90 6.32 -59.27
N LYS A 76 -68.59 5.95 -60.53
CA LYS A 76 -67.27 5.43 -60.91
C LYS A 76 -66.16 6.44 -60.63
N ALA A 77 -66.38 7.71 -60.95
CA ALA A 77 -65.43 8.79 -60.68
C ALA A 77 -65.20 9.02 -59.17
N PHE A 78 -66.24 8.90 -58.34
CA PHE A 78 -66.12 8.97 -56.89
C PHE A 78 -65.34 7.78 -56.32
N LEU A 79 -65.67 6.55 -56.73
CA LEU A 79 -64.94 5.34 -56.31
C LEU A 79 -63.46 5.39 -56.69
N GLN A 80 -63.13 5.87 -57.89
CA GLN A 80 -61.74 6.04 -58.32
C GLN A 80 -60.99 7.05 -57.43
N GLU A 81 -61.63 8.17 -57.08
CA GLU A 81 -61.02 9.16 -56.20
C GLU A 81 -60.87 8.62 -54.77
N LEU A 82 -61.82 7.81 -54.29
CA LEU A 82 -61.76 7.15 -52.98
C LEU A 82 -60.57 6.19 -52.89
N ASN A 83 -60.38 5.32 -53.89
CA ASN A 83 -59.24 4.41 -53.97
C ASN A 83 -57.91 5.19 -54.04
N THR A 84 -57.89 6.32 -54.75
CA THR A 84 -56.70 7.19 -54.84
C THR A 84 -56.39 7.84 -53.49
N PHE A 85 -57.41 8.20 -52.71
CA PHE A 85 -57.28 8.78 -51.37
C PHE A 85 -56.80 7.75 -50.33
N GLU A 86 -57.16 6.47 -50.48
CA GLU A 86 -56.76 5.38 -49.59
C GLU A 86 -55.25 5.11 -49.61
N ILE A 87 -54.62 5.16 -50.79
CA ILE A 87 -53.19 4.83 -50.96
C ILE A 87 -52.28 5.65 -50.02
N PRO A 88 -52.36 6.99 -49.95
CA PRO A 88 -51.62 7.79 -48.97
C PRO A 88 -51.90 7.43 -47.50
N LEU A 89 -53.11 7.03 -47.13
CA LEU A 89 -53.45 6.65 -45.76
C LEU A 89 -52.75 5.34 -45.37
N LEU A 90 -52.78 4.35 -46.26
CA LEU A 90 -52.05 3.09 -46.10
C LEU A 90 -50.54 3.33 -45.99
N LYS A 91 -50.00 4.24 -46.81
CA LYS A 91 -48.58 4.65 -46.71
C LYS A 91 -48.27 5.28 -45.35
N SER A 92 -49.12 6.18 -44.85
CA SER A 92 -48.94 6.81 -43.55
C SER A 92 -48.94 5.76 -42.42
N LYS A 93 -49.88 4.82 -42.45
CA LYS A 93 -49.93 3.70 -41.50
C LYS A 93 -48.65 2.87 -41.54
N ALA A 94 -48.19 2.46 -42.73
CA ALA A 94 -46.96 1.68 -42.88
C ALA A 94 -45.72 2.43 -42.34
N VAL A 95 -45.67 3.74 -42.52
CA VAL A 95 -44.61 4.59 -41.96
C VAL A 95 -44.70 4.65 -40.43
N ILE A 96 -45.90 4.80 -39.86
CA ILE A 96 -46.09 4.78 -38.40
C ILE A 96 -45.63 3.44 -37.81
N ASP A 97 -46.05 2.33 -38.41
CA ASP A 97 -45.67 0.99 -37.96
C ASP A 97 -44.15 0.77 -38.06
N ALA A 98 -43.50 1.31 -39.10
CA ALA A 98 -42.05 1.26 -39.23
C ALA A 98 -41.33 2.09 -38.16
N ASN A 99 -41.79 3.31 -37.89
CA ASN A 99 -41.22 4.17 -36.84
C ASN A 99 -41.41 3.56 -35.44
N LEU A 100 -42.52 2.86 -35.19
CA LEU A 100 -42.74 2.19 -33.91
C LEU A 100 -41.69 1.10 -33.68
N ARG A 101 -41.47 0.24 -34.69
CA ARG A 101 -40.43 -0.79 -34.63
C ARG A 101 -39.04 -0.20 -34.47
N GLU A 102 -38.75 0.89 -35.19
CA GLU A 102 -37.45 1.56 -35.10
C GLU A 102 -37.24 2.19 -33.72
N LYS A 103 -38.28 2.78 -33.12
CA LYS A 103 -38.25 3.28 -31.74
C LYS A 103 -37.97 2.17 -30.73
N GLU A 104 -38.60 1.01 -30.88
CA GLU A 104 -38.35 -0.16 -30.03
C GLU A 104 -36.88 -0.60 -30.14
N ASN A 105 -36.36 -0.76 -31.37
CA ASN A 105 -34.95 -1.09 -31.60
C ASN A 105 -33.98 -0.08 -30.96
N PHE A 106 -34.31 1.23 -31.00
CA PHE A 106 -33.48 2.25 -30.35
C PHE A 106 -33.52 2.16 -28.83
N ASN A 107 -34.64 1.76 -28.23
CA ASN A 107 -34.71 1.52 -26.79
C ASN A 107 -33.84 0.33 -26.39
N ASP A 108 -33.93 -0.78 -27.14
CA ASP A 108 -33.12 -1.97 -26.88
C ASP A 108 -31.62 -1.66 -27.00
N LEU A 109 -31.21 -0.93 -28.05
CA LEU A 109 -29.83 -0.51 -28.24
C LEU A 109 -29.36 0.43 -27.12
N LYS A 110 -30.23 1.34 -26.67
CA LYS A 110 -29.91 2.23 -25.54
C LYS A 110 -29.66 1.42 -24.28
N ASP A 111 -30.50 0.42 -23.99
CA ASP A 111 -30.36 -0.42 -22.81
C ASP A 111 -29.11 -1.29 -22.89
N GLU A 112 -28.77 -1.82 -24.06
CA GLU A 112 -27.51 -2.54 -24.30
C GLU A 112 -26.28 -1.63 -24.05
N ILE A 113 -26.26 -0.42 -24.61
CA ILE A 113 -25.16 0.53 -24.39
C ILE A 113 -25.03 0.87 -22.91
N ASN A 114 -26.14 1.09 -22.19
CA ASN A 114 -26.10 1.35 -20.76
C ASN A 114 -25.53 0.16 -19.97
N ALA A 115 -25.89 -1.06 -20.33
CA ALA A 115 -25.32 -2.26 -19.72
C ALA A 115 -23.80 -2.35 -19.96
N GLN A 116 -23.34 -2.07 -21.18
CA GLN A 116 -21.91 -2.04 -21.51
C GLN A 116 -21.16 -0.96 -20.74
N ILE A 117 -21.76 0.23 -20.57
CA ILE A 117 -21.18 1.31 -19.76
C ILE A 117 -21.01 0.88 -18.31
N LEU A 118 -22.04 0.26 -17.71
CA LEU A 118 -21.97 -0.23 -16.33
C LEU A 118 -20.90 -1.32 -16.17
N GLN A 119 -20.81 -2.25 -17.13
CA GLN A 119 -19.77 -3.27 -17.13
C GLN A 119 -18.37 -2.65 -17.21
N ALA A 120 -18.15 -1.72 -18.15
CA ALA A 120 -16.85 -1.06 -18.29
C ALA A 120 -16.47 -0.26 -17.04
N GLN A 121 -17.43 0.35 -16.35
CA GLN A 121 -17.20 1.03 -15.07
C GLN A 121 -16.78 0.04 -13.97
N ALA A 122 -17.43 -1.12 -13.89
CA ALA A 122 -17.04 -2.17 -12.95
C ALA A 122 -15.62 -2.69 -13.24
N ASP A 123 -15.30 -2.96 -14.51
CA ASP A 123 -13.98 -3.42 -14.93
C ASP A 123 -12.89 -2.39 -14.59
N ILE A 124 -13.18 -1.09 -14.74
CA ILE A 124 -12.26 -0.01 -14.36
C ILE A 124 -11.98 -0.03 -12.85
N GLU A 125 -13.00 -0.20 -12.01
CA GLU A 125 -12.81 -0.24 -10.56
C GLU A 125 -12.02 -1.48 -10.11
N ASP A 126 -12.26 -2.64 -10.75
CA ASP A 126 -11.48 -3.85 -10.47
C ASP A 126 -10.02 -3.71 -10.92
N LEU A 127 -9.77 -3.14 -12.09
CA LEU A 127 -8.41 -2.87 -12.58
C LEU A 127 -7.67 -1.87 -11.67
N LYS A 128 -8.35 -0.85 -11.13
CA LYS A 128 -7.75 0.07 -10.15
C LYS A 128 -7.33 -0.67 -8.88
N ARG A 129 -8.16 -1.59 -8.39
CA ARG A 129 -7.84 -2.40 -7.20
C ARG A 129 -6.62 -3.29 -7.44
N GLN A 130 -6.60 -4.01 -8.54
CA GLN A 130 -5.47 -4.86 -8.93
C GLN A 130 -4.18 -4.05 -9.11
N LEU A 131 -4.29 -2.84 -9.67
CA LEU A 131 -3.15 -1.94 -9.81
C LEU A 131 -2.58 -1.54 -8.45
N GLU A 132 -3.43 -1.23 -7.47
CA GLU A 132 -2.97 -0.87 -6.13
C GLU A 132 -2.32 -2.05 -5.40
N GLU A 133 -2.92 -3.24 -5.50
CA GLU A 133 -2.32 -4.48 -4.97
C GLU A 133 -0.95 -4.77 -5.60
N SER A 134 -0.82 -4.59 -6.92
CA SER A 134 0.45 -4.77 -7.64
C SER A 134 1.52 -3.76 -7.21
N LYS A 135 1.14 -2.50 -6.91
CA LYS A 135 2.08 -1.51 -6.37
C LYS A 135 2.60 -1.92 -5.00
N ILE A 136 1.73 -2.42 -4.12
CA ILE A 136 2.12 -2.90 -2.79
C ILE A 136 3.09 -4.08 -2.94
N GLU A 137 2.78 -5.05 -3.80
CA GLU A 137 3.68 -6.17 -4.07
C GLU A 137 5.05 -5.71 -4.59
N ARG A 138 5.06 -4.70 -5.47
CA ARG A 138 6.30 -4.11 -5.99
C ARG A 138 7.12 -3.45 -4.87
N GLN A 139 6.48 -2.65 -4.01
CA GLN A 139 7.15 -2.02 -2.85
C GLN A 139 7.78 -3.08 -1.94
N HIS A 140 7.03 -4.13 -1.58
CA HIS A 140 7.56 -5.21 -0.75
C HIS A 140 8.76 -5.91 -1.42
N LYS A 141 8.73 -6.11 -2.75
CA LYS A 141 9.88 -6.67 -3.50
C LYS A 141 11.08 -5.75 -3.48
N GLU A 142 10.89 -4.45 -3.68
CA GLU A 142 11.95 -3.43 -3.63
C GLU A 142 12.59 -3.36 -2.22
N GLU A 143 11.77 -3.37 -1.16
CA GLU A 143 12.25 -3.40 0.23
C GLU A 143 13.02 -4.68 0.54
N CYS A 144 12.52 -5.83 0.11
CA CYS A 144 13.22 -7.12 0.27
C CYS A 144 14.55 -7.13 -0.49
N GLU A 145 14.62 -6.53 -1.68
CA GLU A 145 15.86 -6.42 -2.44
C GLU A 145 16.87 -5.50 -1.74
N ALA A 146 16.41 -4.37 -1.18
CA ALA A 146 17.25 -3.47 -0.40
C ALA A 146 17.86 -4.17 0.83
N ILE A 147 17.03 -4.90 1.59
CA ILE A 147 17.50 -5.71 2.73
C ILE A 147 18.48 -6.79 2.25
N ARG A 148 18.18 -7.47 1.14
CA ARG A 148 19.07 -8.50 0.58
C ARG A 148 20.45 -7.93 0.23
N LYS A 149 20.51 -6.73 -0.37
CA LYS A 149 21.78 -6.04 -0.65
C LYS A 149 22.55 -5.74 0.64
N LEU A 150 21.87 -5.23 1.67
CA LEU A 150 22.50 -4.95 2.96
C LEU A 150 23.05 -6.22 3.63
N VAL A 151 22.29 -7.32 3.58
CA VAL A 151 22.73 -8.64 4.10
C VAL A 151 23.91 -9.18 3.30
N ALA A 152 23.92 -9.03 1.97
CA ALA A 152 25.03 -9.48 1.13
C ALA A 152 26.34 -8.71 1.36
N MET A 153 26.28 -7.49 1.90
CA MET A 153 27.48 -6.75 2.33
C MET A 153 28.12 -7.32 3.60
N GLN A 154 27.38 -8.12 4.38
CA GLN A 154 27.88 -8.74 5.59
C GLN A 154 28.56 -10.08 5.26
N PRO A 155 29.62 -10.46 6.00
CA PRO A 155 30.27 -11.74 5.81
C PRO A 155 29.33 -12.92 6.12
N PRO A 156 29.56 -14.10 5.50
CA PRO A 156 28.78 -15.29 5.80
C PRO A 156 28.83 -15.63 7.29
N ARG A 157 27.64 -15.89 7.88
CA ARG A 157 27.52 -16.22 9.31
C ARG A 157 28.41 -17.39 9.73
N SER A 158 28.64 -18.35 8.85
CA SER A 158 29.55 -19.48 9.11
C SER A 158 31.00 -19.06 9.29
N GLU A 159 31.47 -18.06 8.55
CA GLU A 159 32.83 -17.53 8.69
C GLU A 159 32.96 -16.74 9.99
N THR A 160 32.01 -15.84 10.26
CA THR A 160 31.98 -15.09 11.52
C THR A 160 31.90 -16.04 12.72
N GLN A 161 31.12 -17.12 12.63
CA GLN A 161 31.02 -18.11 13.71
C GLN A 161 32.34 -18.86 13.92
N LYS A 162 33.07 -19.23 12.85
CA LYS A 162 34.39 -19.84 12.98
C LYS A 162 35.37 -18.92 13.69
N VAL A 163 35.43 -17.65 13.29
CA VAL A 163 36.29 -16.64 13.93
C VAL A 163 35.96 -16.49 15.41
N ILE A 164 34.67 -16.43 15.76
CA ILE A 164 34.22 -16.39 17.17
C ILE A 164 34.75 -17.61 17.93
N THR A 165 34.55 -18.82 17.41
CA THR A 165 35.00 -20.05 18.10
C THR A 165 36.52 -20.13 18.25
N GLU A 166 37.27 -19.59 17.28
CA GLU A 166 38.73 -19.56 17.33
C GLU A 166 39.24 -18.55 18.36
N LEU A 167 38.65 -17.35 18.39
CA LEU A 167 38.93 -16.34 19.42
C LEU A 167 38.57 -16.82 20.82
N GLU A 168 37.43 -17.50 21.01
CA GLU A 168 37.05 -18.09 22.29
C GLU A 168 38.07 -19.13 22.77
N LYS A 169 38.58 -19.95 21.86
CA LYS A 169 39.65 -20.93 22.16
C LYS A 169 40.96 -20.24 22.53
N GLU A 170 41.32 -19.15 21.84
CA GLU A 170 42.51 -18.36 22.15
C GLU A 170 42.40 -17.68 23.51
N ILE A 171 41.25 -17.09 23.84
CA ILE A 171 40.98 -16.50 25.16
C ILE A 171 41.13 -17.57 26.25
N ALA A 172 40.55 -18.76 26.05
CA ALA A 172 40.67 -19.86 27.01
C ALA A 172 42.14 -20.28 27.20
N LYS A 173 42.93 -20.34 26.12
CA LYS A 173 44.36 -20.66 26.16
C LYS A 173 45.15 -19.60 26.92
N LEU A 174 44.97 -18.32 26.60
CA LEU A 174 45.63 -17.21 27.27
C LEU A 174 45.24 -17.14 28.75
N GLY A 175 43.98 -17.42 29.08
CA GLY A 175 43.52 -17.54 30.47
C GLY A 175 44.25 -18.66 31.22
N ALA A 176 44.40 -19.84 30.61
CA ALA A 176 45.16 -20.94 31.20
C ALA A 176 46.66 -20.59 31.39
N GLU A 177 47.28 -19.96 30.40
CA GLU A 177 48.68 -19.51 30.47
C GLU A 177 48.88 -18.45 31.56
N ASN A 178 48.01 -17.46 31.63
CA ASN A 178 48.06 -16.42 32.66
C ASN A 178 47.89 -17.00 34.07
N THR A 179 46.96 -17.94 34.26
CA THR A 179 46.79 -18.62 35.56
C THR A 179 48.01 -19.47 35.92
N ALA A 180 48.63 -20.16 34.96
CA ALA A 180 49.86 -20.92 35.19
C ALA A 180 51.02 -19.99 35.56
N SER A 181 51.22 -18.91 34.81
CA SER A 181 52.27 -17.91 35.06
C SER A 181 52.07 -17.24 36.43
N SER A 182 50.84 -16.87 36.78
CA SER A 182 50.50 -16.33 38.10
C SER A 182 50.84 -17.30 39.24
N ARG A 183 50.55 -18.60 39.09
CA ARG A 183 50.95 -19.62 40.07
C ARG A 183 52.46 -19.73 40.20
N THR A 184 53.20 -19.70 39.09
CA THR A 184 54.67 -19.72 39.12
C THR A 184 55.23 -18.48 39.79
N LEU A 185 54.70 -17.30 39.50
CA LEU A 185 55.11 -16.05 40.15
C LEU A 185 54.88 -16.11 41.66
N GLU A 186 53.70 -16.54 42.11
CA GLU A 186 53.39 -16.72 43.54
C GLU A 186 54.32 -17.73 44.21
N LEU A 187 54.65 -18.83 43.54
CA LEU A 187 55.65 -19.78 44.05
C LEU A 187 57.03 -19.11 44.22
N ARG A 188 57.48 -18.33 43.24
CA ARG A 188 58.76 -17.61 43.32
C ARG A 188 58.75 -16.57 44.43
N LYS A 189 57.66 -15.80 44.60
CA LYS A 189 57.50 -14.87 45.73
C LYS A 189 57.67 -15.58 47.07
N LYS A 190 57.04 -16.75 47.24
CA LYS A 190 57.19 -17.57 48.46
C LYS A 190 58.62 -18.07 48.65
N GLN A 191 59.30 -18.50 47.58
CA GLN A 191 60.70 -18.91 47.64
C GLN A 191 61.63 -17.75 48.02
N PHE A 192 61.42 -16.55 47.47
CA PHE A 192 62.19 -15.37 47.84
C PHE A 192 61.94 -14.91 49.27
N ALA A 193 60.69 -14.97 49.74
CA ALA A 193 60.37 -14.67 51.14
C ALA A 193 61.10 -15.61 52.10
N LEU A 194 61.18 -16.90 51.77
CA LEU A 194 61.95 -17.87 52.55
C LEU A 194 63.46 -17.55 52.53
N LEU A 195 64.03 -17.23 51.37
CA LEU A 195 65.44 -16.85 51.27
C LEU A 195 65.76 -15.61 52.12
N LEU A 196 64.90 -14.58 52.07
CA LEU A 196 65.04 -13.37 52.88
C LEU A 196 64.98 -13.69 54.37
N HIS A 197 64.09 -14.59 54.80
CA HIS A 197 64.02 -15.04 56.18
C HIS A 197 65.31 -15.74 56.63
N VAL A 198 65.90 -16.61 55.79
CA VAL A 198 67.17 -17.28 56.12
C VAL A 198 68.33 -16.27 56.18
N VAL A 199 68.36 -15.27 55.28
CA VAL A 199 69.35 -14.20 55.33
C VAL A 199 69.21 -13.39 56.63
N ASP A 200 67.98 -13.06 57.03
CA ASP A 200 67.69 -12.35 58.28
C ASP A 200 68.12 -13.18 59.51
N GLU A 201 67.81 -14.48 59.54
CA GLU A 201 68.28 -15.39 60.60
C GLU A 201 69.81 -15.46 60.69
N LEU A 202 70.50 -15.55 59.55
CA LEU A 202 71.96 -15.55 59.53
C LEU A 202 72.54 -14.20 60.00
N GLN A 203 71.92 -13.08 59.62
CA GLN A 203 72.31 -11.76 60.12
C GLN A 203 72.11 -11.66 61.63
N ASN A 204 70.96 -12.10 62.14
CA ASN A 204 70.67 -12.15 63.57
C ASN A 204 71.67 -13.05 64.32
N THR A 205 72.02 -14.21 63.75
CA THR A 205 73.01 -15.13 64.32
C THR A 205 74.40 -14.49 64.38
N ILE A 206 74.84 -13.82 63.31
CA ILE A 206 76.13 -13.10 63.29
C ILE A 206 76.12 -11.96 64.30
N GLU A 207 75.03 -11.20 64.41
CA GLU A 207 74.89 -10.14 65.41
C GLU A 207 74.90 -10.69 66.84
N GLU A 208 74.26 -11.83 67.08
CA GLU A 208 74.29 -12.54 68.36
C GLU A 208 75.68 -13.09 68.70
N GLU A 209 76.39 -13.70 67.74
CA GLU A 209 77.78 -14.15 67.90
C GLU A 209 78.71 -12.95 68.19
N GLN A 210 78.56 -11.84 67.48
CA GLN A 210 79.31 -10.61 67.76
C GLN A 210 79.00 -10.05 69.16
N ARG A 211 77.73 -10.09 69.57
CA ARG A 211 77.29 -9.66 70.91
C ARG A 211 77.85 -10.60 72.00
N SER A 212 77.81 -11.91 71.77
CA SER A 212 78.37 -12.95 72.64
C SER A 212 79.89 -12.81 72.77
N LEU A 213 80.61 -12.61 71.66
CA LEU A 213 82.06 -12.35 71.69
C LEU A 213 82.40 -11.06 72.44
N MET A 214 81.57 -10.02 72.30
CA MET A 214 81.74 -8.77 73.05
C MET A 214 81.47 -8.98 74.56
N GLU A 215 80.51 -9.83 74.90
CA GLU A 215 80.16 -10.18 76.28
C GLU A 215 81.21 -11.11 76.91
N GLU A 216 81.78 -12.05 76.16
CA GLU A 216 82.94 -12.87 76.58
C GLU A 216 84.20 -12.03 76.77
N LEU A 217 84.48 -11.08 75.88
CA LEU A 217 85.60 -10.14 76.04
C LEU A 217 85.40 -9.26 77.29
N ARG A 218 84.17 -8.82 77.56
CA ARG A 218 83.81 -8.08 78.77
C ARG A 218 83.98 -8.93 80.03
N ASN A 219 83.52 -10.18 80.02
CA ASN A 219 83.67 -11.11 81.13
C ASN A 219 85.14 -11.49 81.37
N ALA A 220 85.97 -11.61 80.33
CA ALA A 220 87.40 -11.86 80.45
C ALA A 220 88.17 -10.65 81.03
N VAL A 221 87.71 -9.43 80.78
CA VAL A 221 88.20 -8.21 81.44
C VAL A 221 87.77 -8.15 82.91
N ASP A 222 86.55 -8.59 83.23
CA ASP A 222 86.04 -8.64 84.60
C ASP A 222 86.69 -9.77 85.44
N ASP A 223 87.05 -10.91 84.83
CA ASP A 223 87.73 -12.03 85.51
C ASP A 223 89.21 -11.72 85.81
N HIS A 224 89.86 -10.91 84.97
CA HIS A 224 91.22 -10.40 85.24
C HIS A 224 91.26 -9.39 86.40
N ASN A 225 90.12 -8.79 86.77
CA ASN A 225 89.99 -7.85 87.89
C ASN A 225 89.64 -8.53 89.23
N LYS A 226 89.40 -9.85 89.26
CA LYS A 226 89.05 -10.61 90.49
C LYS A 226 90.14 -11.56 91.00
N SER A 227 91.24 -11.74 90.28
CA SER A 227 92.35 -12.63 90.69
C SER A 227 93.51 -11.92 91.38
N GLY A 228 93.27 -10.75 92.00
CA GLY A 228 94.31 -9.97 92.67
C GLY A 228 93.80 -9.35 93.97
N VAL A 229 94.24 -9.94 95.09
CA VAL A 229 94.11 -9.47 96.48
C VAL A 229 92.85 -9.95 97.23
N GLU A 230 92.99 -11.06 97.94
CA GLU A 230 92.68 -11.15 99.38
C GLU A 230 93.29 -12.44 99.97
N ASP A 231 94.36 -12.29 100.75
CA ASP A 231 94.79 -13.26 101.77
C ASP A 231 95.14 -12.49 103.05
N ALA A 232 94.86 -13.12 104.19
CA ALA A 232 94.74 -12.63 105.57
C ALA A 232 93.36 -12.00 105.89
N SER A 233 92.51 -12.58 106.74
CA SER A 233 92.76 -13.50 107.85
C SER A 233 91.45 -13.95 108.53
N GLY A 234 91.39 -15.23 108.93
CA GLY A 234 90.80 -15.66 110.22
C GLY A 234 89.30 -15.96 110.32
N VAL A 235 88.89 -17.22 110.04
CA VAL A 235 88.39 -18.28 110.97
C VAL A 235 87.70 -17.82 112.29
N PRO A 236 86.71 -18.54 112.90
CA PRO A 236 85.99 -19.79 112.56
C PRO A 236 84.42 -19.76 112.72
N GLU A 237 83.77 -20.90 112.39
CA GLU A 237 82.93 -21.72 113.30
C GLU A 237 81.45 -21.99 112.92
N ALA A 238 81.07 -23.27 113.12
CA ALA A 238 79.76 -23.89 113.38
C ALA A 238 78.74 -23.99 112.21
N MET A 239 78.42 -25.18 111.69
CA MET A 239 77.60 -26.31 112.26
C MET A 239 76.08 -26.13 112.10
N ALA A 240 75.47 -27.02 111.30
CA ALA A 240 74.10 -27.61 111.34
C ALA A 240 73.74 -28.00 109.88
N VAL A 241 73.64 -29.26 109.44
CA VAL A 241 72.77 -30.40 109.86
C VAL A 241 71.31 -29.97 109.99
N ASP A 242 70.53 -30.13 108.92
CA ASP A 242 69.76 -31.36 108.62
C ASP A 242 69.59 -31.53 107.10
#